data_AF-G9QKE4-F1
#
_entry.id   AF-G9QKE4-F1
#
_cell.length_a   1.000
_cell.length_b   1.000
_cell.length_c   1.000
_cell.angle_alpha   90.00
_cell.angle_beta   90.00
_cell.angle_gamma   90.00
#
_symmetry.space_group_name_H-M   'P 1'
#
loop_
_entity.id
_entity.type
_entity.pdbx_description
1 polymer ?
#
loop_
_entity_poly.entity_id
_entity_poly.type
_entity_poly.pdbx_seq_one_letter_code
_entity_poly.pdbx_strand_id
1 'polypeptide(L)'
;MFKILKVLFSFVLIFIIFLNTFEQVDAASRSKIYDKGEWTVYYDSPDNAKTYPHLHFYKSKKHIYCLRLDNLKACDSTGKNENKVPNSVKKEVMKHSKVQSALKKYNPSMFSSNVLKKVKPLIVAGAAVGVVIAAANIFTGAVDDVAAWAALSAALKI
;
A
#
# COMPACT_ATOMS: atom_id res chain seq x y z
N MET A 1 -24.08 27.24 21.44
CA MET A 1 -23.87 25.86 20.94
C MET A 1 -23.03 25.78 19.66
N PHE A 2 -23.37 26.49 18.59
CA PHE A 2 -22.64 26.40 17.29
C PHE A 2 -21.13 26.72 17.31
N LYS A 3 -20.66 27.66 18.16
CA LYS A 3 -19.24 28.01 18.27
C LYS A 3 -18.40 26.89 18.91
N ILE A 4 -18.91 26.23 19.94
CA ILE A 4 -18.23 25.13 20.64
C ILE A 4 -18.12 23.91 19.71
N LEU A 5 -19.16 23.64 18.92
CA LEU A 5 -19.16 22.56 17.94
C LEU A 5 -18.12 22.78 16.82
N LYS A 6 -17.97 24.02 16.32
CA LYS A 6 -16.93 24.36 15.32
C LYS A 6 -15.50 24.21 15.86
N VAL A 7 -15.28 24.55 17.13
CA VAL A 7 -13.98 24.38 17.79
C VAL A 7 -13.65 22.90 17.95
N LEU A 8 -14.60 22.09 18.44
CA LEU A 8 -14.45 20.64 18.54
C LEU A 8 -14.15 19.99 17.18
N PHE A 9 -14.87 20.39 16.13
CA PHE A 9 -14.64 19.88 14.78
C PHE A 9 -13.25 20.25 14.24
N SER A 10 -12.77 21.46 14.53
CA SER A 10 -11.43 21.90 14.14
C SER A 10 -10.33 21.13 14.87
N PHE A 11 -10.51 20.83 16.16
CA PHE A 11 -9.58 20.00 16.93
C PHE A 11 -9.51 18.57 16.41
N VAL A 12 -10.66 17.96 16.06
CA VAL A 12 -10.70 16.63 15.44
C VAL A 12 -9.97 16.63 14.09
N LEU A 13 -10.17 17.66 13.27
CA LEU A 13 -9.50 17.78 11.97
C LEU A 13 -7.97 17.92 12.11
N ILE A 14 -7.51 18.76 13.03
CA ILE A 14 -6.07 18.93 13.31
C ILE A 14 -5.47 17.62 13.84
N PHE A 15 -6.17 16.90 14.70
CA PHE A 15 -5.73 15.61 15.22
C PHE A 15 -5.63 14.56 14.10
N ILE A 16 -6.59 14.52 13.17
CA ILE A 16 -6.54 13.64 11.99
C ILE A 16 -5.34 14.00 11.11
N ILE A 17 -5.08 15.29 10.85
CA ILE A 17 -3.92 15.73 10.07
C ILE A 17 -2.62 15.30 10.77
N PHE A 18 -2.52 15.50 12.09
CA PHE A 18 -1.35 15.15 12.88
C PHE A 18 -1.05 13.64 12.85
N LEU A 19 -2.08 12.80 12.93
CA LEU A 19 -1.94 11.34 12.80
C LEU A 19 -1.44 10.89 11.41
N ASN A 20 -1.69 11.68 10.35
CA ASN A 20 -1.23 11.37 9.00
C ASN A 20 0.20 11.88 8.70
N THR A 21 0.80 12.73 9.55
CA THR A 21 2.12 13.34 9.30
C THR A 21 3.32 12.57 9.83
N PHE A 22 3.11 11.45 10.53
CA PHE A 22 4.22 10.62 10.99
C PHE A 22 4.68 9.67 9.89
N GLU A 23 5.42 10.19 8.91
CA GLU A 23 6.19 9.34 8.02
C GLU A 23 7.36 8.72 8.79
N GLN A 24 7.30 7.41 8.97
CA GLN A 24 8.37 6.61 9.56
C GLN A 24 9.58 6.66 8.62
N VAL A 25 10.62 7.41 9.00
CA VAL A 25 11.92 7.39 8.32
C VAL A 25 12.63 6.09 8.71
N ASP A 26 12.48 5.07 7.87
CA ASP A 26 13.21 3.82 8.03
C ASP A 26 14.70 4.09 7.79
N ALA A 27 15.56 3.86 8.79
CA ALA A 27 17.00 3.90 8.61
C ALA A 27 17.44 2.86 7.56
N ALA A 28 18.42 3.21 6.73
CA ALA A 28 19.02 2.29 5.76
C ALA A 28 19.48 1.01 6.45
N SER A 29 18.88 -0.12 6.10
CA SER A 29 19.15 -1.40 6.73
C SER A 29 19.15 -2.51 5.67
N ARG A 30 20.26 -3.25 5.65
CA ARG A 30 20.38 -4.50 4.88
C ARG A 30 20.09 -5.67 5.81
N SER A 31 19.19 -6.55 5.40
CA SER A 31 18.87 -7.77 6.15
C SER A 31 18.81 -8.98 5.25
N LYS A 32 19.42 -10.08 5.70
CA LYS A 32 19.34 -11.36 5.00
C LYS A 32 17.95 -11.97 5.21
N ILE A 33 17.26 -12.31 4.13
CA ILE A 33 15.88 -12.84 4.15
C ILE A 33 15.79 -14.26 3.57
N TYR A 34 16.87 -14.73 2.95
CA TYR A 34 16.97 -16.07 2.38
C TYR A 34 18.43 -16.52 2.41
N ASP A 35 18.66 -17.74 2.88
CA ASP A 35 19.98 -18.37 2.89
C ASP A 35 19.81 -19.89 2.79
N LYS A 36 19.83 -20.43 1.56
CA LYS A 36 19.68 -21.88 1.31
C LYS A 36 20.51 -22.29 0.10
N GLY A 37 21.24 -23.39 0.24
CA GLY A 37 22.11 -23.91 -0.81
C GLY A 37 23.16 -22.87 -1.22
N GLU A 38 23.27 -22.63 -2.52
CA GLU A 38 24.18 -21.62 -3.09
C GLU A 38 23.59 -20.20 -3.13
N TRP A 39 22.33 -20.02 -2.71
CA TRP A 39 21.60 -18.76 -2.86
C TRP A 39 21.44 -18.03 -1.54
N THR A 40 21.79 -16.74 -1.57
CA THR A 40 21.56 -15.81 -0.46
C THR A 40 20.84 -14.59 -1.00
N VAL A 41 19.80 -14.12 -0.31
CA VAL A 41 19.04 -12.91 -0.72
C VAL A 41 18.98 -11.92 0.43
N TYR A 42 19.33 -10.68 0.12
CA TYR A 42 19.25 -9.55 1.03
C TYR A 42 18.10 -8.62 0.64
N TYR A 43 17.39 -8.14 1.63
CA TYR A 43 16.47 -7.01 1.54
C TYR A 43 17.20 -5.75 2.00
N ASP A 44 17.17 -4.72 1.17
CA ASP A 44 17.66 -3.38 1.50
C ASP A 44 16.47 -2.43 1.58
N SER A 45 16.33 -1.76 2.73
CA SER A 45 15.34 -0.69 2.89
C SER A 45 15.74 0.55 2.09
N PRO A 46 14.79 1.45 1.80
CA PRO A 46 15.11 2.72 1.14
C PRO A 46 16.18 3.50 1.90
N ASP A 47 17.02 4.19 1.15
CA ASP A 47 18.00 5.15 1.66
C ASP A 47 18.10 6.36 0.72
N ASN A 48 19.02 7.29 1.03
CA ASN A 48 19.21 8.50 0.22
C ASN A 48 19.72 8.22 -1.20
N ALA A 49 20.38 7.08 -1.44
CA ALA A 49 20.91 6.71 -2.75
C ALA A 49 19.87 5.95 -3.59
N LYS A 50 19.03 5.15 -2.94
CA LYS A 50 17.93 4.39 -3.54
C LYS A 50 16.70 4.53 -2.67
N THR A 51 15.81 5.43 -3.08
CA THR A 51 14.57 5.76 -2.38
C THR A 51 13.49 4.66 -2.47
N TYR A 52 13.85 3.44 -2.85
CA TYR A 52 12.95 2.31 -3.01
C TYR A 52 13.52 1.04 -2.38
N PRO A 53 12.66 0.19 -1.79
CA PRO A 53 13.11 -1.09 -1.26
C PRO A 53 13.43 -2.05 -2.41
N HIS A 54 14.48 -2.83 -2.26
CA HIS A 54 14.91 -3.76 -3.28
C HIS A 54 15.57 -5.01 -2.70
N LEU A 55 15.64 -6.05 -3.52
CA LEU A 55 16.21 -7.34 -3.19
C LEU A 55 17.48 -7.57 -3.98
N HIS A 56 18.54 -8.01 -3.30
CA HIS A 56 19.78 -8.44 -3.93
C HIS A 56 19.92 -9.96 -3.89
N PHE A 57 19.98 -10.60 -5.05
CA PHE A 57 20.15 -12.03 -5.19
C PHE A 57 21.63 -12.36 -5.44
N TYR A 58 22.20 -13.18 -4.56
CA TYR A 58 23.57 -13.68 -4.66
C TYR A 58 23.58 -15.19 -4.89
N LYS A 59 24.52 -15.62 -5.74
CA LYS A 59 24.86 -17.03 -5.95
C LYS A 59 26.33 -17.24 -5.59
N SER A 60 26.62 -18.09 -4.60
CA SER A 60 27.99 -18.35 -4.13
C SER A 60 28.79 -17.06 -3.89
N LYS A 61 28.20 -16.11 -3.15
CA LYS A 61 28.74 -14.76 -2.84
C LYS A 61 28.87 -13.78 -4.02
N LYS A 62 28.53 -14.17 -5.25
CA LYS A 62 28.49 -13.27 -6.41
C LYS A 62 27.11 -12.66 -6.59
N HIS A 63 27.03 -11.33 -6.73
CA HIS A 63 25.77 -10.64 -7.02
C HIS A 63 25.28 -11.02 -8.43
N ILE A 64 24.04 -11.49 -8.53
CA ILE A 64 23.44 -11.96 -9.77
C ILE A 64 22.40 -10.97 -10.29
N TYR A 65 21.45 -10.59 -9.43
CA TYR A 65 20.26 -9.86 -9.84
C TYR A 65 19.77 -8.95 -8.72
N CYS A 66 19.15 -7.82 -9.09
CA CYS A 66 18.55 -6.88 -8.16
C CYS A 66 17.10 -6.59 -8.58
N LEU A 67 16.14 -6.77 -7.69
CA LEU A 67 14.70 -6.56 -7.94
C LEU A 67 14.17 -5.42 -7.09
N ARG A 68 13.53 -4.43 -7.71
CA ARG A 68 12.81 -3.37 -6.99
C ARG A 68 11.45 -3.86 -6.54
N LEU A 69 11.03 -3.49 -5.33
CA LEU A 69 9.73 -3.90 -4.78
C LEU A 69 8.61 -2.89 -5.08
N ASP A 70 8.94 -1.65 -5.41
CA ASP A 70 7.96 -0.63 -5.78
C ASP A 70 7.30 -0.89 -7.14
N ASN A 71 8.01 -1.53 -8.08
CA ASN A 71 7.49 -1.79 -9.42
C ASN A 71 7.78 -3.19 -9.98
N LEU A 72 8.42 -4.07 -9.21
CA LEU A 72 8.84 -5.42 -9.64
C LEU A 72 9.75 -5.47 -10.87
N LYS A 73 10.44 -4.37 -11.19
CA LYS A 73 11.44 -4.35 -12.26
C LYS A 73 12.83 -4.52 -11.68
N ALA A 74 13.78 -4.85 -12.55
CA ALA A 74 15.18 -4.86 -12.19
C ALA A 74 15.63 -3.47 -11.71
N CYS A 75 16.57 -3.44 -10.76
CA CYS A 75 17.12 -2.18 -10.25
C CYS A 75 17.89 -1.41 -11.34
N ASP A 76 18.56 -2.14 -12.21
CA ASP A 76 19.18 -1.65 -13.42
C ASP A 76 18.24 -1.88 -14.61
N SER A 77 18.14 -0.90 -15.51
CA SER A 77 17.27 -0.94 -16.70
C SER A 77 17.54 -2.11 -17.66
N THR A 78 18.60 -2.88 -17.42
CA THR A 78 19.02 -3.97 -18.31
C THR A 78 18.45 -5.34 -17.95
N GLY A 79 17.80 -5.51 -16.79
CA GLY A 79 17.20 -6.79 -16.40
C GLY A 79 18.18 -7.96 -16.36
N LYS A 80 19.49 -7.66 -16.32
CA LYS A 80 20.54 -8.64 -16.57
C LYS A 80 20.45 -9.73 -15.51
N ASN A 81 20.45 -10.98 -15.97
CA ASN A 81 20.49 -12.19 -15.17
C ASN A 81 19.24 -12.50 -14.33
N GLU A 82 18.10 -11.84 -14.55
CA GLU A 82 16.86 -12.22 -13.87
C GLU A 82 16.52 -13.71 -14.08
N ASN A 83 16.75 -14.20 -15.30
CA ASN A 83 16.54 -15.60 -15.70
C ASN A 83 17.50 -16.59 -15.02
N LYS A 84 18.60 -16.12 -14.41
CA LYS A 84 19.55 -16.96 -13.67
C LYS A 84 19.06 -17.28 -12.26
N VAL A 85 18.09 -16.53 -11.73
CA VAL A 85 17.50 -16.79 -10.42
C VAL A 85 16.38 -17.83 -10.56
N PRO A 86 16.48 -19.01 -9.91
CA PRO A 86 15.45 -20.03 -9.99
C PRO A 86 14.09 -19.54 -9.51
N ASN A 87 13.02 -19.97 -10.17
CA ASN A 87 11.66 -19.59 -9.79
C ASN A 87 11.29 -20.05 -8.37
N SER A 88 11.86 -21.15 -7.87
CA SER A 88 11.69 -21.61 -6.49
C SER A 88 12.22 -20.58 -5.48
N VAL A 89 13.44 -20.06 -5.72
CA VAL A 89 14.05 -19.01 -4.89
C VAL A 89 13.20 -17.74 -4.92
N LYS A 90 12.79 -17.27 -6.11
CA LYS A 90 11.91 -16.10 -6.24
C LYS A 90 10.61 -16.28 -5.45
N LYS A 91 9.94 -17.44 -5.59
CA LYS A 91 8.67 -17.72 -4.88
C LYS A 91 8.82 -17.73 -3.37
N GLU A 92 9.90 -18.31 -2.83
CA GLU A 92 10.12 -18.31 -1.37
C GLU A 92 10.44 -16.92 -0.84
N VAL A 93 11.34 -16.20 -1.52
CA VAL A 93 11.72 -14.82 -1.17
C VAL A 93 10.50 -13.90 -1.17
N MET A 94 9.64 -14.00 -2.18
CA MET A 94 8.43 -13.17 -2.28
C MET A 94 7.44 -13.44 -1.15
N LYS A 95 7.48 -14.61 -0.49
CA LYS A 95 6.61 -14.91 0.67
C LYS A 95 7.14 -14.35 1.98
N HIS A 96 8.38 -13.87 2.03
CA HIS A 96 8.98 -13.37 3.26
C HIS A 96 8.21 -12.15 3.78
N SER A 97 8.01 -12.07 5.11
CA SER A 97 7.18 -11.03 5.75
C SER A 97 7.63 -9.61 5.42
N LYS A 98 8.94 -9.33 5.51
CA LYS A 98 9.51 -8.02 5.12
C LYS A 98 9.22 -7.64 3.67
N VAL A 99 9.30 -8.61 2.75
CA VAL A 99 9.01 -8.39 1.33
C VAL A 99 7.54 -8.07 1.14
N GLN A 100 6.66 -8.86 1.76
CA GLN A 100 5.21 -8.62 1.72
C GLN A 100 4.82 -7.25 2.30
N SER A 101 5.42 -6.85 3.43
CA SER A 101 5.19 -5.53 4.03
C SER A 101 5.66 -4.41 3.11
N ALA A 102 6.84 -4.53 2.50
CA ALA A 102 7.36 -3.56 1.55
C ALA A 102 6.49 -3.47 0.29
N LEU A 103 6.06 -4.60 -0.27
CA LEU A 103 5.16 -4.61 -1.43
C LEU A 103 3.82 -3.93 -1.09
N LYS A 104 3.26 -4.15 0.10
CA LYS A 104 2.01 -3.48 0.51
C LYS A 104 2.18 -1.96 0.63
N LYS A 105 3.30 -1.49 1.18
CA LYS A 105 3.60 -0.07 1.39
C LYS A 105 3.94 0.66 0.09
N TYR A 106 4.79 0.05 -0.75
CA TYR A 106 5.40 0.71 -1.91
C TYR A 106 4.84 0.27 -3.27
N ASN A 107 4.10 -0.84 -3.33
CA ASN A 107 3.40 -1.31 -4.54
C ASN A 107 1.97 -1.81 -4.20
N PRO A 108 1.14 -0.94 -3.59
CA PRO A 108 -0.20 -1.33 -3.12
C PRO A 108 -1.10 -1.80 -4.27
N SER A 109 -0.87 -1.31 -5.50
CA SER A 109 -1.62 -1.73 -6.71
C SER A 109 -1.64 -3.23 -6.92
N MET A 110 -0.56 -3.94 -6.56
CA MET A 110 -0.47 -5.40 -6.67
C MET A 110 -1.48 -6.13 -5.77
N PHE A 111 -1.78 -5.56 -4.59
CA PHE A 111 -2.76 -6.12 -3.64
C PHE A 111 -4.15 -5.51 -3.81
N SER A 112 -4.20 -4.29 -4.35
CA SER A 112 -5.43 -3.50 -4.47
C SER A 112 -6.47 -4.25 -5.30
N SER A 113 -6.12 -4.93 -6.38
CA SER A 113 -7.10 -5.58 -7.26
C SER A 113 -7.92 -6.69 -6.57
N ASN A 114 -7.34 -7.44 -5.63
CA ASN A 114 -8.06 -8.50 -4.91
C ASN A 114 -8.73 -8.00 -3.63
N VAL A 115 -8.12 -7.03 -2.93
CA VAL A 115 -8.73 -6.42 -1.75
C VAL A 115 -9.90 -5.56 -2.16
N LEU A 116 -9.75 -4.66 -3.15
CA LEU A 116 -10.84 -3.86 -3.70
C LEU A 116 -11.98 -4.72 -4.23
N LYS A 117 -11.71 -5.83 -4.93
CA LYS A 117 -12.78 -6.75 -5.35
C LYS A 117 -13.59 -7.31 -4.16
N LYS A 118 -12.96 -7.52 -3.00
CA LYS A 118 -13.61 -8.02 -1.79
C LYS A 118 -14.31 -6.94 -0.98
N VAL A 119 -13.75 -5.72 -0.92
CA VAL A 119 -14.32 -4.62 -0.12
C VAL A 119 -15.27 -3.72 -0.90
N LYS A 120 -15.19 -3.68 -2.24
CA LYS A 120 -16.09 -2.90 -3.11
C LYS A 120 -17.57 -3.22 -2.84
N PRO A 121 -18.01 -4.49 -2.70
CA PRO A 121 -19.39 -4.80 -2.36
C PRO A 121 -19.84 -4.18 -1.03
N LEU A 122 -18.98 -4.18 -0.01
CA LEU A 122 -19.25 -3.57 1.30
C LEU A 122 -19.31 -2.04 1.22
N ILE A 123 -18.40 -1.42 0.46
CA ILE A 123 -18.37 0.04 0.27
C ILE A 123 -19.62 0.50 -0.50
N VAL A 124 -20.01 -0.21 -1.56
CA VAL A 124 -21.23 0.06 -2.32
C VAL A 124 -22.47 -0.15 -1.46
N ALA A 125 -22.54 -1.22 -0.67
CA ALA A 125 -23.65 -1.46 0.24
C ALA A 125 -23.79 -0.36 1.30
N GLY A 126 -22.68 0.05 1.92
CA GLY A 126 -22.67 1.15 2.89
C GLY A 126 -23.12 2.49 2.29
N ALA A 127 -22.63 2.81 1.09
CA ALA A 127 -23.05 4.02 0.37
C ALA A 127 -24.54 3.99 -0.03
N ALA A 128 -25.05 2.82 -0.46
CA ALA A 128 -26.46 2.65 -0.80
C ALA A 128 -27.37 2.81 0.43
N VAL A 129 -26.98 2.25 1.58
CA VAL A 129 -27.67 2.49 2.86
C VAL A 129 -27.65 3.97 3.24
N GLY A 130 -26.53 4.67 3.00
CA GLY A 130 -26.43 6.12 3.18
C GLY A 130 -27.45 6.90 2.35
N VAL A 131 -27.66 6.51 1.08
CA VAL A 131 -28.71 7.10 0.21
C VAL A 131 -30.11 6.84 0.77
N VAL A 132 -30.40 5.62 1.22
CA VAL A 132 -31.71 5.29 1.83
C VAL A 132 -31.96 6.11 3.10
N ILE A 133 -30.94 6.28 3.95
CA ILE A 133 -31.04 7.09 5.18
C ILE A 133 -31.22 8.58 4.85
N ALA A 134 -30.48 9.10 3.86
CA ALA A 134 -30.63 10.47 3.40
C ALA A 134 -32.03 10.73 2.82
N ALA A 135 -32.57 9.77 2.06
CA ALA A 135 -33.92 9.85 1.50
C ALA A 135 -35.02 9.70 2.56
N ALA A 136 -34.81 8.90 3.61
CA ALA A 136 -35.77 8.68 4.69
C ALA A 136 -35.78 9.81 5.73
N ASN A 137 -34.64 10.49 5.95
CA ASN A 137 -34.56 11.64 6.85
C ASN A 137 -34.93 12.93 6.12
N ILE A 138 -36.20 13.31 6.21
CA ILE A 138 -36.80 14.55 5.68
C ILE A 138 -36.16 15.84 6.29
N PHE A 139 -35.18 15.73 7.19
CA PHE A 139 -34.67 16.84 8.01
C PHE A 139 -33.25 17.34 7.69
N THR A 140 -32.54 16.83 6.67
CA THR A 140 -31.12 17.19 6.44
C THR A 140 -30.80 17.93 5.12
N GLY A 141 -31.81 18.28 4.33
CA GLY A 141 -31.68 19.21 3.20
C GLY A 141 -30.92 18.67 1.97
N ALA A 142 -31.00 19.41 0.86
CA ALA A 142 -30.53 18.96 -0.46
C ALA A 142 -29.02 18.65 -0.56
N VAL A 143 -28.21 19.18 0.36
CA VAL A 143 -26.75 19.02 0.34
C VAL A 143 -26.34 17.60 0.74
N ASP A 144 -27.03 17.00 1.72
CA ASP A 144 -26.69 15.68 2.24
C ASP A 144 -27.15 14.56 1.29
N ASP A 145 -28.24 14.79 0.56
CA ASP A 145 -28.69 13.89 -0.51
C ASP A 145 -27.69 13.87 -1.68
N VAL A 146 -27.23 15.05 -2.13
CA VAL A 146 -26.18 15.17 -3.15
C VAL A 146 -24.88 14.49 -2.70
N ALA A 147 -24.49 14.65 -1.43
CA ALA A 147 -23.31 13.99 -0.87
C ALA A 147 -23.46 12.46 -0.83
N ALA A 148 -24.64 11.94 -0.48
CA ALA A 148 -24.91 10.50 -0.46
C ALA A 148 -24.86 9.89 -1.87
N TRP A 149 -25.48 10.56 -2.85
CA TRP A 149 -25.43 10.14 -4.26
C TRP A 149 -24.02 10.24 -4.86
N ALA A 150 -23.26 11.28 -4.50
CA ALA A 150 -21.86 11.42 -4.91
C ALA A 150 -20.99 10.31 -4.30
N ALA A 151 -21.19 9.97 -3.03
CA ALA A 151 -20.50 8.87 -2.36
C ALA A 151 -20.80 7.52 -3.01
N LEU A 152 -22.06 7.26 -3.38
CA LEU A 152 -22.45 6.04 -4.11
C LEU A 152 -21.85 6.01 -5.52
N SER A 153 -21.88 7.13 -6.25
CA SER A 153 -21.28 7.24 -7.59
C SER A 153 -19.77 6.99 -7.56
N ALA A 154 -19.08 7.53 -6.56
CA ALA A 154 -17.66 7.28 -6.34
C ALA A 154 -17.42 5.79 -6.01
N ALA A 155 -18.22 5.20 -5.12
CA ALA A 155 -18.12 3.78 -4.74
C ALA A 155 -18.31 2.82 -5.93
N LEU A 156 -19.17 3.16 -6.89
CA LEU A 156 -19.39 2.35 -8.09
C LEU A 156 -18.22 2.39 -9.08
N LYS A 157 -17.48 3.51 -9.12
CA LYS A 157 -16.35 3.77 -10.03
C LYS A 157 -15.00 3.22 -9.55
N ILE A 158 -14.90 2.90 -8.26
CA ILE A 158 -13.79 2.17 -7.63
C ILE A 158 -13.70 0.76 -8.20
#